data_AF-A0A956PV84-F1
#
_entry.id   AF-A0A956PV84-F1
#
_cell.length_a   1.000
_cell.length_b   1.000
_cell.length_c   1.000
_cell.angle_alpha   90.00
_cell.angle_beta   90.00
_cell.angle_gamma   90.00
#
_symmetry.space_group_name_H-M   'P 1'
#
loop_
_entity.id
_entity.type
_entity.pdbx_description
1 polymer ?
#
loop_
_entity_poly.entity_id
_entity_poly.type
_entity_poly.pdbx_seq_one_letter_code
_entity_poly.pdbx_strand_id
1 'polypeptide(L)'
;MAVKLRLTRLGRKKRPFYRIIAVDSRQRRDGSYLESIGTYNPLGESASISMNHELALKWLGYGAQPSDTVRSLLSRSGVLLRWDLTKRKATPEQIEEAVNAHLKLHGDKIQARVQERSAKAEAARKLEEEKAAKELAQAQAQAAAAAAPAEEAAPEDAPADEAPASEENAG
;
A
#
# COMPACT_ATOMS: atom_id res chain seq x y z
N MET A 1 -3.70 27.63 25.58
CA MET A 1 -2.86 26.55 26.14
C MET A 1 -3.71 25.30 26.12
N ALA A 2 -3.48 24.38 25.18
CA ALA A 2 -4.30 23.17 25.05
C ALA A 2 -3.44 22.02 24.57
N VAL A 3 -3.56 20.86 25.21
CA VAL A 3 -2.93 19.63 24.75
C VAL A 3 -3.74 19.10 23.57
N LYS A 4 -3.05 18.78 22.48
CA LYS A 4 -3.64 18.16 21.30
C LYS A 4 -3.07 16.75 21.12
N LEU A 5 -3.95 15.81 20.75
CA LEU A 5 -3.52 14.51 20.25
C LEU A 5 -3.36 14.62 18.74
N ARG A 6 -2.14 14.45 18.25
CA ARG A 6 -1.82 14.61 16.82
C ARG A 6 -0.87 13.53 16.33
N LEU A 7 -0.78 13.43 15.00
CA LEU A 7 0.18 12.56 14.33
C LEU A 7 1.49 13.30 14.08
N THR A 8 2.59 12.72 14.55
CA THR A 8 3.94 13.08 14.13
C THR A 8 4.36 12.15 13.01
N ARG A 9 4.96 12.70 11.95
CA ARG A 9 5.39 11.90 10.80
C ARG A 9 6.81 11.40 11.04
N LEU A 10 6.95 10.09 11.05
CA LEU A 10 8.20 9.36 10.99
C LEU A 10 8.29 8.62 9.64
N GLY A 11 9.44 7.99 9.39
CA GLY A 11 9.66 7.17 8.20
C GLY A 11 10.36 7.90 7.06
N ARG A 12 10.40 7.24 5.90
CA ARG A 12 11.20 7.65 4.73
C ARG A 12 10.31 8.22 3.62
N LYS A 13 10.92 8.74 2.56
CA LYS A 13 10.20 9.13 1.34
C LYS A 13 9.38 7.93 0.82
N LYS A 14 8.12 8.16 0.42
CA LYS A 14 7.14 7.15 -0.01
C LYS A 14 6.79 6.05 1.03
N ARG A 15 7.33 6.11 2.25
CA ARG A 15 7.03 5.17 3.34
C ARG A 15 6.72 5.93 4.64
N PRO A 16 5.55 6.58 4.74
CA PRO A 16 5.18 7.30 5.94
C PRO A 16 4.83 6.33 7.08
N PHE A 17 5.31 6.65 8.28
CA PHE A 17 4.93 6.00 9.53
C PHE A 17 4.52 7.10 10.50
N TYR A 18 3.47 6.91 11.29
CA TYR A 18 2.99 7.97 12.19
C TYR A 18 3.04 7.52 13.65
N ARG A 19 3.39 8.44 14.53
CA ARG A 19 3.24 8.28 15.98
C ARG A 19 2.10 9.15 16.46
N ILE A 20 1.21 8.58 17.27
CA ILE A 20 0.13 9.31 17.94
C ILE A 20 0.71 9.84 19.24
N ILE A 21 0.80 11.17 19.37
CA ILE A 21 1.43 11.84 20.50
C ILE A 21 0.48 12.83 21.18
N ALA A 22 0.66 12.99 22.50
CA ALA A 22 0.10 14.09 23.26
C ALA A 22 1.12 15.23 23.36
N VAL A 23 0.72 16.44 22.99
CA VAL A 23 1.63 17.59 22.93
C VAL A 23 0.88 18.92 23.07
N ASP A 24 1.54 19.97 23.55
CA ASP A 24 0.97 21.33 23.48
C ASP A 24 0.76 21.72 22.01
N SER A 25 -0.44 22.24 21.72
CA SER A 25 -0.86 22.78 20.43
C SER A 25 0.15 23.67 19.70
N ARG A 26 1.00 24.42 20.42
CA ARG A 26 1.96 25.37 19.85
C ARG A 26 3.26 24.72 19.39
N GLN A 27 3.53 23.49 19.79
CA GLN A 27 4.78 22.82 19.43
C GLN A 27 4.83 22.48 17.94
N ARG A 28 6.03 22.51 17.35
CA ARG A 28 6.25 22.07 15.95
C ARG A 28 5.81 20.61 15.76
N ARG A 29 5.36 20.22 14.55
CA ARG A 29 4.81 18.88 14.25
C ARG A 29 5.71 17.72 14.72
N ASP A 30 6.99 17.81 14.41
CA ASP A 30 7.99 16.75 14.66
C ASP A 30 8.92 17.13 15.84
N GLY A 31 8.40 17.89 16.81
CA GLY A 31 9.14 18.38 17.97
C GLY A 31 9.01 17.51 19.22
N SER A 32 9.41 18.09 20.35
CA SER A 32 9.21 17.45 21.66
C SER A 32 7.73 17.26 21.96
N TYR A 33 7.41 16.15 22.62
CA TYR A 33 6.07 15.73 22.99
C TYR A 33 6.03 15.34 24.46
N LEU A 34 4.82 15.34 25.04
CA LEU A 34 4.63 14.99 26.45
C LEU A 34 4.67 13.47 26.62
N GLU A 35 3.86 12.76 25.83
CA GLU A 35 3.74 11.31 25.92
C GLU A 35 3.36 10.68 24.57
N SER A 36 3.84 9.47 24.31
CA SER A 36 3.51 8.70 23.11
C SER A 36 2.40 7.72 23.42
N ILE A 37 1.25 7.86 22.76
CA ILE A 37 0.06 7.04 22.99
C ILE A 37 0.07 5.79 22.11
N GLY A 38 0.62 5.89 20.90
CA GLY A 38 0.60 4.79 19.95
C GLY A 38 1.27 5.10 18.61
N THR A 39 1.04 4.21 17.66
CA THR A 39 1.57 4.27 16.30
C THR A 39 0.51 3.91 15.26
N TYR A 40 0.69 4.45 14.07
CA TYR A 40 -0.18 4.23 12.92
C TYR A 40 0.63 4.02 11.65
N ASN A 41 0.40 2.90 10.98
CA ASN A 41 1.00 2.57 9.70
C ASN A 41 -0.07 2.47 8.60
N PRO A 42 -0.19 3.46 7.70
CA PRO A 42 -1.20 3.44 6.64
C PRO A 42 -0.84 2.51 5.47
N LEU A 43 0.41 2.07 5.35
CA LEU A 43 0.86 1.28 4.20
C LEU A 43 0.61 -0.22 4.36
N GLY A 44 0.35 -0.69 5.58
CA GLY A 44 -0.02 -2.09 5.80
C GLY A 44 -1.37 -2.41 5.16
N GLU A 45 -1.56 -3.67 4.78
CA GLU A 45 -2.78 -4.15 4.12
C GLU A 45 -4.05 -3.81 4.92
N SER A 46 -4.00 -3.96 6.25
CA SER A 46 -5.09 -3.62 7.18
C SER A 46 -4.99 -2.22 7.80
N ALA A 47 -4.03 -1.38 7.37
CA ALA A 47 -3.70 -0.09 8.00
C ALA A 47 -3.58 -0.21 9.53
N SER A 48 -2.50 -0.83 9.99
CA SER A 48 -2.30 -1.25 11.38
C SER A 48 -2.22 -0.07 12.35
N ILE A 49 -2.94 -0.20 13.46
CA ILE A 49 -2.98 0.76 14.58
C ILE A 49 -2.54 0.00 15.82
N SER A 50 -1.52 0.51 16.52
CA SER A 50 -1.11 0.01 17.83
C SER A 50 -1.19 1.16 18.82
N MET A 51 -2.01 1.01 19.86
CA MET A 51 -2.33 2.11 20.76
C MET A 51 -2.55 1.62 22.19
N ASN A 52 -2.03 2.38 23.15
CA ASN A 52 -2.34 2.17 24.56
C ASN A 52 -3.67 2.88 24.90
N HIS A 53 -4.70 2.09 25.20
CA HIS A 53 -6.05 2.58 25.48
C HIS A 53 -6.12 3.37 26.79
N GLU A 54 -5.37 2.99 27.81
CA GLU A 54 -5.37 3.65 29.12
C GLU A 54 -4.79 5.06 29.03
N LEU A 55 -3.65 5.20 28.35
CA LEU A 55 -3.03 6.51 28.11
C LEU A 55 -3.94 7.41 27.28
N ALA A 56 -4.59 6.87 26.25
CA ALA A 56 -5.52 7.63 25.44
C ALA A 56 -6.69 8.16 26.28
N LEU A 57 -7.29 7.33 27.14
CA LEU A 57 -8.37 7.72 28.04
C LEU A 57 -7.92 8.76 29.08
N LYS A 58 -6.73 8.61 29.65
CA LYS A 58 -6.13 9.58 30.58
C LYS A 58 -6.04 10.97 29.94
N TRP A 59 -5.47 11.06 28.74
CA TRP A 59 -5.33 12.34 28.04
C TRP A 59 -6.68 12.94 27.61
N LEU A 60 -7.64 12.11 27.20
CA LEU A 60 -9.01 12.57 26.93
C LEU A 60 -9.67 13.12 28.21
N GLY A 61 -9.40 12.51 29.37
CA GLY A 61 -9.84 12.98 30.68
C GLY A 61 -9.23 14.32 31.10
N TYR A 62 -7.98 14.57 30.74
CA TYR A 62 -7.33 15.87 30.93
C TYR A 62 -7.76 16.95 29.91
N GLY A 63 -8.72 16.64 29.04
CA GLY A 63 -9.26 17.59 28.06
C GLY A 63 -8.45 17.71 26.78
N ALA A 64 -7.57 16.74 26.48
CA ALA A 64 -6.80 16.74 25.24
C ALA A 64 -7.74 16.68 24.02
N GLN A 65 -7.48 17.53 23.03
CA GLN A 65 -8.29 17.62 21.81
C GLN A 65 -7.64 16.80 20.68
N PRO A 66 -8.27 15.73 20.19
CA PRO A 66 -7.75 14.96 19.06
C PRO A 66 -7.96 15.68 17.73
N SER A 67 -6.98 15.60 16.82
CA SER A 67 -7.16 16.03 15.42
C SER A 67 -8.10 15.07 14.67
N ASP A 68 -8.62 15.47 13.50
CA ASP A 68 -9.66 14.70 12.78
C ASP A 68 -9.23 13.27 12.42
N THR A 69 -7.99 13.11 11.96
CA THR A 69 -7.43 11.78 11.68
C THR A 69 -7.25 10.97 12.96
N VAL A 70 -6.73 11.58 14.04
CA VAL A 70 -6.55 10.88 15.33
C VAL A 70 -7.91 10.48 15.92
N ARG A 71 -8.92 11.33 15.80
CA ARG A 71 -10.30 11.03 16.19
C ARG A 71 -10.84 9.82 15.43
N SER A 72 -10.59 9.76 14.12
CA SER A 72 -10.99 8.60 13.29
C SER A 72 -10.29 7.31 13.73
N LEU A 73 -8.99 7.38 14.08
CA LEU A 73 -8.23 6.24 14.59
C LEU A 73 -8.73 5.78 15.97
N LEU A 74 -9.01 6.72 16.89
CA LEU A 74 -9.56 6.43 18.22
C LEU A 74 -10.99 5.88 18.17
N SER A 75 -11.77 6.29 17.17
CA SER A 75 -13.09 5.71 16.91
C SER A 75 -12.96 4.27 16.42
N ARG A 76 -12.07 4.01 15.46
CA ARG A 76 -11.83 2.66 14.91
C ARG A 76 -11.33 1.67 15.97
N SER A 77 -10.57 2.14 16.96
CA SER A 77 -10.09 1.31 18.07
C SER A 77 -11.08 1.16 19.23
N GLY A 78 -12.24 1.83 19.17
CA GLY A 78 -13.25 1.79 20.25
C GLY A 78 -12.94 2.66 21.47
N VAL A 79 -11.83 3.40 21.51
CA VAL A 79 -11.44 4.24 22.66
C VAL A 79 -12.44 5.39 22.86
N LEU A 80 -12.89 6.02 21.77
CA LEU A 80 -13.91 7.08 21.87
C LEU A 80 -15.27 6.55 22.33
N LEU A 81 -15.65 5.34 21.92
CA LEU A 81 -16.88 4.71 22.37
C LEU A 81 -16.82 4.44 23.87
N ARG A 82 -15.70 3.85 24.33
CA ARG A 82 -15.43 3.66 25.76
C ARG A 82 -15.51 4.97 26.53
N TRP A 83 -14.85 6.02 26.04
CA TRP A 83 -14.86 7.35 26.65
C TRP A 83 -16.26 7.95 26.79
N ASP A 84 -17.08 7.87 25.74
CA ASP A 84 -18.44 8.39 25.75
C ASP A 84 -19.35 7.62 26.71
N LEU A 85 -19.27 6.28 26.72
CA LEU A 85 -20.05 5.44 27.64
C LEU A 85 -19.64 5.65 29.11
N THR A 86 -18.35 5.86 29.38
CA THR A 86 -17.88 6.26 30.72
C THR A 86 -18.50 7.59 31.16
N LYS A 87 -18.58 8.60 30.26
CA LYS A 87 -19.25 9.88 30.58
C LYS A 87 -20.74 9.72 30.86
N ARG A 88 -21.40 8.80 30.16
CA ARG A 88 -22.82 8.46 30.36
C ARG A 88 -23.08 7.60 31.60
N LYS A 89 -22.03 7.26 32.37
CA LYS A 89 -22.11 6.43 33.59
C LYS A 89 -22.70 5.03 33.32
N ALA A 90 -22.39 4.45 32.16
CA ALA A 90 -22.73 3.06 31.85
C ALA A 90 -21.97 2.08 32.76
N THR A 91 -22.47 0.85 32.89
CA THR A 91 -21.77 -0.18 33.67
C THR A 91 -20.50 -0.65 32.93
N PRO A 92 -19.45 -1.10 33.65
CA PRO A 92 -18.22 -1.58 33.02
C PRO A 92 -18.46 -2.70 31.99
N GLU A 93 -19.38 -3.61 32.29
CA GLU A 93 -19.75 -4.73 31.41
C GLU A 93 -20.36 -4.25 30.08
N GLN A 94 -21.29 -3.29 30.15
CA GLN A 94 -21.91 -2.70 28.95
C GLN A 94 -20.88 -1.98 28.07
N ILE A 95 -19.88 -1.35 28.70
CA ILE A 95 -18.79 -0.68 27.98
C ILE A 95 -17.96 -1.70 27.20
N GLU A 96 -17.57 -2.80 27.85
CA GLU A 96 -16.76 -3.84 27.21
C GLU A 96 -17.52 -4.55 26.10
N GLU A 97 -18.79 -4.88 26.32
CA GLU A 97 -19.64 -5.49 25.30
C GLU A 97 -19.78 -4.58 24.07
N ALA A 98 -20.11 -3.30 24.29
CA ALA A 98 -20.25 -2.34 23.20
C ALA A 98 -18.94 -2.14 22.42
N VAL A 99 -17.80 -2.07 23.13
CA VAL A 99 -16.47 -1.96 22.50
C VAL A 99 -16.15 -3.21 21.69
N ASN A 100 -16.42 -4.41 22.22
CA ASN A 100 -16.18 -5.66 21.52
C ASN A 100 -17.05 -5.80 20.27
N ALA A 101 -18.34 -5.43 20.36
CA ALA A 101 -19.24 -5.40 19.21
C ALA A 101 -18.75 -4.43 18.13
N HIS A 102 -18.29 -3.24 18.55
CA HIS A 102 -17.73 -2.22 17.65
C HIS A 102 -16.45 -2.69 16.96
N LEU A 103 -15.54 -3.33 17.70
CA LEU A 103 -14.29 -3.88 17.16
C LEU A 103 -14.54 -5.00 16.15
N LYS A 104 -15.53 -5.88 16.40
CA LYS A 104 -15.95 -6.91 15.43
C LYS A 104 -16.46 -6.29 14.14
N LEU A 105 -17.44 -5.39 14.23
CA LEU A 105 -18.04 -4.74 13.07
C LEU A 105 -17.02 -3.92 12.25
N HIS A 106 -16.10 -3.23 12.92
CA HIS A 106 -15.01 -2.55 12.22
C HIS A 106 -14.00 -3.53 11.63
N GLY A 107 -13.65 -4.61 12.34
CA GLY A 107 -12.81 -5.71 11.87
C GLY A 107 -13.32 -6.29 10.55
N ASP A 108 -14.60 -6.63 10.50
CA ASP A 108 -15.25 -7.22 9.33
C ASP A 108 -15.23 -6.27 8.13
N LYS A 109 -15.51 -4.97 8.36
CA LYS A 109 -15.41 -3.95 7.30
C LYS A 109 -13.99 -3.80 6.75
N ILE A 110 -12.97 -3.97 7.59
CA ILE A 110 -11.57 -3.89 7.17
C ILE A 110 -11.21 -5.13 6.34
N GLN A 111 -11.58 -6.32 6.81
CA GLN A 111 -11.39 -7.58 6.09
C GLN A 111 -12.06 -7.53 4.72
N ALA A 112 -13.31 -7.07 4.62
CA ALA A 112 -14.01 -6.90 3.35
C ALA A 112 -13.28 -5.95 2.39
N ARG A 113 -12.77 -4.81 2.88
CA ARG A 113 -11.98 -3.87 2.06
C ARG A 113 -10.64 -4.44 1.63
N VAL A 114 -10.00 -5.24 2.48
CA VAL A 114 -8.75 -5.93 2.15
C VAL A 114 -9.00 -6.96 1.05
N GLN A 115 -10.04 -7.78 1.18
CA GLN A 115 -10.44 -8.77 0.17
C GLN A 115 -10.81 -8.11 -1.16
N GLU A 116 -11.53 -6.99 -1.13
CA GLU A 116 -11.86 -6.23 -2.34
C GLU A 116 -10.59 -5.69 -3.02
N ARG A 117 -9.63 -5.20 -2.23
CA ARG A 117 -8.38 -4.65 -2.75
C ARG A 117 -7.46 -5.74 -3.30
N SER A 118 -7.36 -6.89 -2.63
CA SER A 118 -6.58 -8.03 -3.12
C SER A 118 -7.19 -8.60 -4.40
N ALA A 119 -8.52 -8.78 -4.45
CA ALA A 119 -9.21 -9.22 -5.66
C ALA A 119 -9.01 -8.27 -6.85
N LYS A 120 -9.08 -6.95 -6.62
CA LYS A 120 -8.77 -5.95 -7.67
C LYS A 120 -7.32 -6.01 -8.11
N ALA A 121 -6.37 -6.21 -7.19
CA ALA A 121 -4.96 -6.34 -7.52
C ALA A 121 -4.67 -7.60 -8.34
N GLU A 122 -5.30 -8.72 -8.01
CA GLU A 122 -5.20 -9.97 -8.79
C GLU A 122 -5.84 -9.84 -10.17
N ALA A 123 -7.02 -9.23 -10.26
CA ALA A 123 -7.68 -8.97 -11.54
C ALA A 123 -6.86 -8.04 -12.44
N ALA A 124 -6.25 -6.99 -11.86
CA ALA A 124 -5.36 -6.10 -12.60
C ALA A 124 -4.11 -6.84 -13.12
N ARG A 125 -3.50 -7.71 -12.30
CA ARG A 125 -2.35 -8.54 -12.73
C ARG A 125 -2.72 -9.47 -13.87
N LYS A 126 -3.85 -10.19 -13.78
CA LYS A 126 -4.33 -11.07 -14.86
C LYS A 126 -4.58 -10.30 -16.16
N LEU A 127 -5.14 -9.10 -16.07
CA LEU A 127 -5.40 -8.24 -17.22
C LEU A 127 -4.11 -7.69 -17.84
N GLU A 128 -3.10 -7.36 -17.02
CA GLU A 128 -1.76 -6.99 -17.52
C GLU A 128 -1.05 -8.17 -18.17
N GLU A 129 -1.13 -9.37 -17.59
CA GLU A 129 -0.57 -10.61 -18.15
C GLU A 129 -1.24 -10.97 -19.50
N GLU A 130 -2.57 -10.88 -19.58
CA GLU A 130 -3.30 -11.12 -20.83
C GLU A 130 -2.98 -10.08 -21.91
N LYS A 131 -2.82 -8.81 -21.53
CA LYS A 131 -2.37 -7.75 -22.45
C LYS A 131 -0.95 -8.00 -22.94
N ALA A 132 -0.02 -8.33 -22.05
CA ALA A 132 1.35 -8.64 -22.40
C ALA A 132 1.45 -9.87 -23.31
N ALA A 133 0.65 -10.92 -23.04
CA ALA A 133 0.59 -12.11 -23.89
C ALA A 133 0.04 -11.81 -25.29
N LYS A 134 -1.01 -10.97 -25.39
CA LYS A 134 -1.55 -10.53 -26.69
C LYS A 134 -0.56 -9.67 -27.46
N GLU A 135 0.15 -8.77 -26.78
CA GLU A 135 1.17 -7.89 -27.39
C GLU A 135 2.37 -8.71 -27.90
N LEU A 136 2.84 -9.68 -27.12
CA LEU A 136 3.89 -10.62 -27.54
C LEU A 136 3.46 -11.49 -28.73
N ALA A 137 2.22 -12.01 -28.71
CA ALA A 137 1.69 -12.80 -29.83
C ALA A 137 1.52 -11.95 -31.11
N GLN A 138 1.09 -10.69 -30.97
CA GLN A 138 0.96 -9.75 -32.09
C GLN A 138 2.32 -9.37 -32.67
N ALA A 139 3.33 -9.15 -31.82
CA ALA A 139 4.71 -8.89 -32.26
C ALA A 139 5.32 -10.09 -33.01
N GLN A 140 5.07 -11.32 -32.53
CA GLN A 140 5.52 -12.54 -33.20
C GLN A 140 4.81 -12.78 -34.55
N ALA A 141 3.50 -12.52 -34.64
CA ALA A 141 2.75 -12.63 -35.89
C ALA A 141 3.19 -11.60 -36.95
N GLN A 142 3.51 -10.37 -36.53
CA GLN A 142 4.05 -9.34 -37.43
C GLN A 142 5.47 -9.69 -37.91
N ALA A 143 6.31 -10.28 -37.06
CA ALA A 143 7.65 -10.75 -37.45
C ALA A 143 7.57 -11.93 -38.46
N ALA A 144 6.64 -12.86 -38.28
CA ALA A 144 6.43 -13.98 -39.20
C ALA A 144 5.87 -13.53 -40.57
N ALA A 145 4.95 -12.56 -40.59
CA ALA A 145 4.41 -11.99 -41.83
C ALA A 145 5.45 -11.17 -42.61
N ALA A 146 6.41 -10.53 -41.92
CA ALA A 146 7.52 -9.83 -42.56
C ALA A 146 8.60 -10.76 -43.12
N ALA A 147 8.68 -12.01 -42.65
CA ALA A 147 9.62 -13.02 -43.13
C ALA A 147 9.09 -13.85 -44.32
N ALA A 148 7.80 -13.72 -44.68
CA ALA A 148 7.15 -14.56 -45.68
C ALA A 148 7.03 -14.01 -47.13
N PRO A 149 7.41 -12.77 -47.52
CA PRO A 149 7.48 -12.41 -48.93
C PRO A 149 8.95 -12.45 -49.41
N ALA A 150 9.51 -13.65 -49.55
CA ALA A 150 10.78 -13.84 -50.27
C ALA A 150 10.87 -15.17 -51.02
N GLU A 151 9.75 -15.87 -51.23
CA GLU A 151 9.72 -17.14 -51.95
C GLU A 151 8.68 -17.10 -53.08
N GLU A 152 8.89 -16.22 -54.07
CA GLU A 152 8.44 -16.43 -55.45
C GLU A 152 9.28 -15.60 -56.43
N ALA A 153 10.48 -16.12 -56.74
CA ALA A 153 11.18 -15.99 -58.02
C ALA A 153 12.48 -16.84 -57.98
N ALA A 154 12.34 -18.16 -58.05
CA ALA A 154 13.32 -19.03 -58.71
C ALA A 154 12.94 -19.10 -60.22
N PRO A 155 13.80 -19.53 -61.18
CA PRO A 155 14.99 -20.36 -61.01
C PRO A 155 16.19 -20.08 -61.98
N GLU A 156 17.25 -20.89 -61.81
CA GLU A 156 18.19 -21.44 -62.81
C GLU A 156 18.91 -20.47 -63.81
N ASP A 157 20.24 -20.39 -63.82
CA ASP A 157 21.12 -21.45 -64.34
C ASP A 157 22.50 -21.46 -63.63
N ALA A 158 23.00 -22.67 -63.40
CA ALA A 158 24.37 -23.01 -62.98
C ALA A 158 25.29 -23.13 -64.23
N PRO A 159 26.53 -23.66 -64.19
CA PRO A 159 27.65 -23.57 -63.23
C PRO A 159 29.04 -23.32 -63.92
N ALA A 160 30.09 -23.24 -63.09
CA ALA A 160 31.46 -23.78 -63.27
C ALA A 160 32.37 -23.37 -64.45
N ASP A 161 33.57 -22.85 -64.11
CA ASP A 161 34.90 -23.41 -64.51
C ASP A 161 36.01 -22.63 -63.77
N GLU A 162 36.67 -23.22 -62.77
CA GLU A 162 38.01 -23.86 -62.83
C GLU A 162 39.14 -22.91 -62.36
N ALA A 163 39.64 -23.17 -61.14
CA ALA A 163 40.99 -22.82 -60.71
C ALA A 163 41.92 -23.99 -61.12
N PRO A 164 43.21 -23.77 -61.41
CA PRO A 164 44.16 -23.74 -60.30
C PRO A 164 45.37 -22.79 -60.49
N ALA A 165 46.18 -22.79 -59.43
CA ALA A 165 47.31 -21.94 -59.10
C ALA A 165 48.62 -22.17 -59.87
N SER A 166 49.49 -21.15 -59.86
CA SER A 166 50.97 -21.19 -59.94
C SER A 166 51.47 -19.74 -59.82
N GLU A 167 52.55 -19.31 -59.18
CA GLU A 167 53.56 -19.86 -58.27
C GLU A 167 54.40 -18.66 -57.78
N GLU A 168 55.10 -18.83 -56.66
CA GLU A 168 56.18 -17.98 -56.15
C GLU A 168 57.22 -17.58 -57.22
N ASN A 169 57.78 -16.36 -57.15
CA ASN A 169 59.09 -16.04 -56.53
C ASN A 169 59.74 -14.75 -57.07
N ALA A 170 60.36 -14.03 -56.14
CA ALA A 170 61.53 -13.14 -56.20
C ALA A 170 61.78 -12.20 -57.41
N GLY A 171 61.80 -10.91 -57.10
CA GLY A 171 62.63 -9.88 -57.71
C GLY A 171 62.97 -8.81 -56.69
#